data_AF-A0AAV9LGM2-F1
#
_entry.id   AF-A0AAV9LGM2-F1
#
_cell.length_a   1.000
_cell.length_b   1.000
_cell.length_c   1.000
_cell.angle_alpha   90.00
_cell.angle_beta   90.00
_cell.angle_gamma   90.00
#
_symmetry.space_group_name_H-M   'P 1'
#
loop_
_entity.id
_entity.type
_entity.pdbx_description
1 polymer ?
#
loop_
_entity_poly.entity_id
_entity_poly.type
_entity_poly.pdbx_seq_one_letter_code
_entity_poly.pdbx_strand_id
1 'polypeptide(L)'
;MEKIVHCVLILVLSIFSMKGAMVGSINTNRLMNPRTMTFIETQCRRTRYQELCVRTLSNYVNATSQDPQEIAQVALKVSLAKAINTKYYIMKVCKEFNQINKSNKNNNQAAKDCLDQISDGVSQLTNSVKELQHLRLDGERAFEWHQSNVQTWLSTVLTDAYTCMEGMNNLGHASMGGKVKAMIKAKVLNVAQVTSNALGLFNGFAARHKASHHVGYGKNKP
;
A
#
# COMPACT_ATOMS: atom_id res chain seq x y z
N MET A 1 -37.71 -32.59 -0.51
CA MET A 1 -37.31 -31.41 0.28
C MET A 1 -36.26 -31.77 1.31
N GLU A 2 -36.52 -32.74 2.21
CA GLU A 2 -35.59 -33.19 3.26
C GLU A 2 -34.20 -33.64 2.76
N LYS A 3 -34.16 -34.43 1.68
CA LYS A 3 -32.89 -34.89 1.06
C LYS A 3 -32.05 -33.75 0.47
N ILE A 4 -32.70 -32.67 0.00
CA ILE A 4 -32.03 -31.49 -0.56
C ILE A 4 -31.41 -30.66 0.58
N VAL A 5 -32.12 -30.52 1.70
CA VAL A 5 -31.63 -29.81 2.89
C VAL A 5 -30.40 -30.52 3.48
N HIS A 6 -30.39 -31.86 3.50
CA HIS A 6 -29.24 -32.66 3.94
C HIS A 6 -28.02 -32.55 3.03
N CYS A 7 -28.19 -32.41 1.71
CA CYS A 7 -27.08 -32.15 0.79
C CYS A 7 -26.49 -30.74 1.00
N VAL A 8 -27.33 -29.73 1.26
CA VAL A 8 -26.90 -28.34 1.49
C VAL A 8 -26.15 -28.19 2.82
N LEU A 9 -26.78 -28.57 3.95
CA LEU A 9 -26.19 -29.54 4.88
C LEU A 9 -24.66 -29.76 4.89
N ILE A 10 -24.31 -30.86 4.23
CA ILE A 10 -22.99 -31.46 4.10
C ILE A 10 -22.05 -30.57 3.27
N LEU A 11 -22.57 -29.88 2.24
CA LEU A 11 -21.78 -28.96 1.42
C LEU A 11 -21.33 -27.71 2.20
N VAL A 12 -22.14 -27.20 3.12
CA VAL A 12 -21.74 -26.06 3.96
C VAL A 12 -20.69 -26.47 4.99
N LEU A 13 -20.77 -27.67 5.54
CA LEU A 13 -19.82 -28.18 6.55
C LEU A 13 -18.44 -28.52 5.96
N SER A 14 -18.37 -28.93 4.69
CA SER A 14 -17.09 -29.20 4.01
C SER A 14 -16.31 -27.93 3.66
N ILE A 15 -16.99 -26.78 3.50
CA ILE A 15 -16.35 -25.47 3.26
C ILE A 15 -15.62 -24.95 4.53
N PHE A 16 -16.03 -25.39 5.73
CA PHE A 16 -15.45 -24.92 7.00
C PHE A 16 -14.21 -25.68 7.48
N SER A 17 -13.74 -26.71 6.75
CA SER A 17 -12.57 -27.52 7.16
C SER A 17 -11.21 -27.01 6.65
N MET A 18 -11.13 -25.84 6.02
CA MET A 18 -9.85 -25.21 5.66
C MET A 18 -9.41 -24.23 6.77
N LYS A 19 -9.02 -24.76 7.93
CA LYS A 19 -8.21 -24.01 8.90
C LYS A 19 -6.75 -24.48 8.79
N GLY A 20 -5.87 -23.53 8.48
CA GLY A 20 -4.45 -23.66 8.78
C GLY A 20 -3.52 -23.79 7.59
N ALA A 21 -3.58 -22.88 6.61
CA ALA A 21 -2.35 -22.55 5.89
C ALA A 21 -1.50 -21.70 6.84
N MET A 22 -0.49 -22.34 7.42
CA MET A 22 0.69 -21.69 7.96
C MET A 22 1.06 -20.46 7.11
N VAL A 23 1.12 -19.28 7.74
CA VAL A 23 2.00 -18.22 7.23
C VAL A 23 3.41 -18.73 7.51
N GLY A 24 3.88 -19.61 6.63
CA GLY A 24 5.29 -19.81 6.46
C GLY A 24 5.84 -18.45 6.03
N SER A 25 6.68 -17.85 6.87
CA SER A 25 7.62 -16.86 6.39
C SER A 25 8.45 -17.59 5.34
N ILE A 26 8.13 -17.38 4.07
CA ILE A 26 9.00 -17.77 2.97
C ILE A 26 10.21 -16.84 3.10
N ASN A 27 11.18 -17.23 3.91
CA ASN A 27 12.55 -16.78 3.74
C ASN A 27 13.07 -17.46 2.47
N THR A 28 12.61 -17.00 1.31
CA THR A 28 13.42 -17.16 0.11
C THR A 28 14.65 -16.32 0.36
N ASN A 29 15.76 -16.96 0.71
CA ASN A 29 17.08 -16.43 0.42
C ASN A 29 17.20 -16.33 -1.11
N ARG A 30 16.46 -15.39 -1.71
CA ARG A 30 16.58 -15.03 -3.10
C ARG A 30 17.93 -14.36 -3.19
N LEU A 31 18.88 -15.03 -3.82
CA LEU A 31 20.16 -14.41 -4.14
C LEU A 31 19.86 -13.26 -5.11
N MET A 32 19.86 -12.03 -4.61
CA MET A 32 19.67 -10.86 -5.46
C MET A 32 20.90 -10.68 -6.33
N ASN A 33 20.72 -10.46 -7.63
CA ASN A 33 21.82 -10.10 -8.50
C ASN A 33 22.45 -8.78 -8.00
N PRO A 34 23.78 -8.68 -7.83
CA PRO A 34 24.44 -7.44 -7.38
C PRO A 34 24.09 -6.22 -8.23
N ARG A 35 23.86 -6.40 -9.55
CA ARG A 35 23.42 -5.32 -10.45
C ARG A 35 22.00 -4.85 -10.11
N THR A 36 21.09 -5.77 -9.76
CA THR A 36 19.74 -5.43 -9.32
C THR A 36 19.75 -4.74 -7.96
N MET A 37 20.62 -5.16 -7.03
CA MET A 37 20.78 -4.44 -5.77
C MET A 37 21.25 -3.00 -6.00
N THR A 38 22.31 -2.83 -6.81
CA THR A 38 22.83 -1.50 -7.17
C THR A 38 21.77 -0.63 -7.86
N PHE A 39 20.95 -1.25 -8.71
CA PHE A 39 19.81 -0.58 -9.35
C PHE A 39 18.79 -0.10 -8.32
N ILE A 40 18.35 -0.97 -7.39
CA ILE A 40 17.41 -0.60 -6.33
C ILE A 40 17.96 0.55 -5.48
N GLU A 41 19.21 0.46 -5.04
CA GLU A 41 19.89 1.51 -4.27
C GLU A 41 19.90 2.85 -5.02
N THR A 42 20.22 2.81 -6.32
CA THR A 42 20.25 4.00 -7.18
C THR A 42 18.87 4.64 -7.30
N GLN A 43 17.81 3.84 -7.50
CA GLN A 43 16.44 4.35 -7.58
C GLN A 43 15.98 4.92 -6.22
N CYS A 44 16.28 4.21 -5.13
CA CYS A 44 15.92 4.60 -3.77
C CYS A 44 16.63 5.86 -3.28
N ARG A 45 17.83 6.18 -3.81
CA ARG A 45 18.56 7.41 -3.45
C ARG A 45 17.77 8.69 -3.75
N ARG A 46 16.81 8.64 -4.68
CA ARG A 46 15.93 9.76 -5.05
C ARG A 46 14.68 9.87 -4.16
N THR A 47 14.49 8.96 -3.21
CA THR A 47 13.32 8.96 -2.33
C THR A 47 13.65 9.56 -0.96
N ARG A 48 12.60 9.97 -0.22
CA ARG A 48 12.75 10.58 1.11
C ARG A 48 13.24 9.59 2.16
N TYR A 49 12.78 8.34 2.11
CA TYR A 49 13.11 7.31 3.10
C TYR A 49 13.95 6.20 2.45
N GLN A 50 15.20 6.52 2.14
CA GLN A 50 16.10 5.71 1.29
C GLN A 50 16.33 4.29 1.83
N GLU A 51 16.72 4.16 3.10
CA GLU A 51 16.94 2.85 3.73
C GLU A 51 15.66 2.00 3.76
N LEU A 52 14.52 2.63 4.08
CA LEU A 52 13.23 1.95 4.06
C LEU A 52 12.88 1.50 2.64
N CYS A 53 13.19 2.31 1.63
CA CYS A 53 12.98 1.98 0.22
C CYS A 53 13.79 0.72 -0.14
N VAL A 54 15.10 0.71 0.10
CA VAL A 54 15.96 -0.45 -0.21
C VAL A 54 15.47 -1.70 0.51
N ARG A 55 15.29 -1.62 1.84
CA ARG A 55 14.86 -2.74 2.67
C ARG A 55 13.50 -3.31 2.27
N THR A 56 12.57 -2.46 1.86
CA THR A 56 11.23 -2.93 1.48
C THR A 56 11.22 -3.53 0.09
N LEU A 57 11.96 -2.98 -0.86
CA LEU A 57 11.91 -3.42 -2.26
C LEU A 57 12.80 -4.60 -2.56
N SER A 58 13.92 -4.76 -1.84
CA SER A 58 14.87 -5.85 -2.09
C SER A 58 14.23 -7.24 -2.02
N ASN A 59 13.17 -7.40 -1.24
CA ASN A 59 12.52 -8.70 -1.08
C ASN A 59 11.50 -9.02 -2.19
N TYR A 60 11.09 -8.03 -2.99
CA TYR A 60 9.94 -8.16 -3.90
C TYR A 60 10.24 -7.83 -5.36
N VAL A 61 11.26 -7.02 -5.63
CA VAL A 61 11.71 -6.75 -7.00
C VAL A 61 12.29 -8.02 -7.62
N ASN A 62 12.03 -8.27 -8.91
CA ASN A 62 12.62 -9.43 -9.57
C ASN A 62 14.15 -9.35 -9.52
N ALA A 63 14.81 -10.47 -9.21
CA ALA A 63 16.24 -10.54 -8.91
C ALA A 63 17.15 -10.10 -10.07
N THR A 64 16.61 -9.98 -11.28
CA THR A 64 17.32 -9.51 -12.49
C THR A 64 16.73 -8.22 -13.06
N SER A 65 15.76 -7.59 -12.38
CA SER A 65 15.12 -6.37 -12.88
C SER A 65 16.09 -5.20 -12.92
N GLN A 66 15.93 -4.39 -13.96
CA GLN A 66 16.55 -3.08 -14.16
C GLN A 66 15.49 -2.07 -14.67
N ASP A 67 14.21 -2.39 -14.46
CA ASP A 67 13.09 -1.63 -15.03
C ASP A 67 12.52 -0.62 -14.01
N PRO A 68 12.61 0.69 -14.27
CA PRO A 68 12.00 1.73 -13.44
C PRO A 68 10.48 1.61 -13.30
N GLN A 69 9.78 1.05 -14.28
CA GLN A 69 8.34 0.83 -14.19
C GLN A 69 8.03 -0.31 -13.21
N GLU A 70 8.75 -1.43 -13.30
CA GLU A 70 8.60 -2.54 -12.36
C GLU A 70 8.85 -2.11 -10.91
N ILE A 71 9.94 -1.38 -10.63
CA ILE A 71 10.24 -0.94 -9.25
C ILE A 71 9.17 0.01 -8.70
N ALA A 72 8.61 0.90 -9.54
CA ALA A 72 7.47 1.74 -9.15
C ALA A 72 6.23 0.88 -8.87
N GLN A 73 5.95 -0.13 -9.68
CA GLN A 73 4.84 -1.06 -9.46
C GLN A 73 4.99 -1.85 -8.15
N VAL A 74 6.19 -2.34 -7.86
CA VAL A 74 6.48 -3.05 -6.61
C VAL A 74 6.29 -2.12 -5.42
N ALA A 75 6.75 -0.86 -5.50
CA ALA A 75 6.58 0.11 -4.43
C ALA A 75 5.10 0.46 -4.15
N LEU A 76 4.27 0.57 -5.20
CA LEU A 76 2.82 0.72 -5.06
C LEU A 76 2.19 -0.48 -4.34
N LYS A 77 2.56 -1.71 -4.74
CA LYS A 77 2.06 -2.95 -4.12
C LYS A 77 2.49 -3.08 -2.66
N VAL A 78 3.73 -2.72 -2.32
CA VAL A 78 4.21 -2.67 -0.93
C VAL A 78 3.39 -1.68 -0.12
N SER A 79 3.13 -0.48 -0.67
CA SER A 79 2.30 0.54 -0.03
C SER A 79 0.89 0.04 0.22
N LEU A 80 0.26 -0.59 -0.78
CA LEU A 80 -1.06 -1.19 -0.67
C LEU A 80 -1.10 -2.29 0.41
N ALA A 81 -0.11 -3.18 0.44
CA ALA A 81 -0.03 -4.22 1.45
C ALA A 81 0.11 -3.64 2.87
N LYS A 82 0.90 -2.57 3.06
CA LYS A 82 1.01 -1.89 4.35
C LYS A 82 -0.30 -1.20 4.75
N ALA A 83 -0.99 -0.56 3.82
CA ALA A 83 -2.28 0.07 4.07
C ALA A 83 -3.36 -0.95 4.47
N ILE A 84 -3.46 -2.08 3.76
CA ILE A 84 -4.39 -3.17 4.10
C ILE A 84 -4.12 -3.73 5.50
N ASN A 85 -2.85 -4.03 5.82
CA ASN A 85 -2.48 -4.52 7.14
C ASN A 85 -2.80 -3.51 8.26
N THR A 86 -2.61 -2.22 7.98
CA THR A 86 -2.91 -1.13 8.92
C THR A 86 -4.42 -0.99 9.12
N LYS A 87 -5.21 -1.00 8.04
CA LYS A 87 -6.68 -1.03 8.07
C LYS A 87 -7.19 -2.16 8.94
N TYR A 88 -6.70 -3.39 8.72
CA TYR A 88 -7.12 -4.55 9.50
C TYR A 88 -6.81 -4.40 10.99
N TYR A 89 -5.63 -3.88 11.32
CA TYR A 89 -5.24 -3.62 12.69
C TYR A 89 -6.17 -2.60 13.37
N ILE A 90 -6.42 -1.45 12.73
CA ILE A 90 -7.28 -0.41 13.29
C ILE A 90 -8.72 -0.92 13.42
N MET A 91 -9.22 -1.66 12.42
CA MET A 91 -10.54 -2.29 12.49
C MET A 91 -10.66 -3.22 13.70
N LYS A 92 -9.62 -4.04 13.97
CA LYS A 92 -9.59 -4.91 15.15
C LYS A 92 -9.65 -4.09 16.45
N VAL A 93 -8.85 -3.03 16.55
CA VAL A 93 -8.88 -2.11 17.70
C VAL A 93 -10.27 -1.51 17.89
N CYS A 94 -10.89 -0.98 16.84
CA CYS A 94 -12.24 -0.40 16.91
C CYS A 94 -13.29 -1.42 17.39
N LYS A 95 -13.20 -2.68 16.94
CA LYS A 95 -14.09 -3.76 17.38
C LYS A 95 -13.90 -4.10 18.85
N GLU A 96 -12.66 -4.27 19.31
CA GLU A 96 -12.34 -4.57 20.71
C GLU A 96 -12.82 -3.45 21.65
N PHE A 97 -12.61 -2.18 21.28
CA PHE A 97 -13.10 -1.04 22.05
C PHE A 97 -14.63 -1.01 22.15
N ASN A 98 -15.36 -1.31 21.07
CA ASN A 98 -16.82 -1.35 21.07
C ASN A 98 -17.37 -2.48 21.96
N GLN A 99 -16.64 -3.59 22.09
CA GLN A 99 -17.06 -4.71 22.94
C GLN A 99 -16.88 -4.41 24.43
N ILE A 100 -15.80 -3.71 24.79
CA ILE A 100 -15.46 -3.38 26.19
C ILE A 100 -16.30 -2.21 26.70
N ASN A 101 -16.51 -1.17 25.89
CA ASN A 101 -17.12 0.09 26.31
C ASN A 101 -18.54 0.28 25.73
N LYS A 102 -19.44 -0.68 25.95
CA LYS A 102 -20.84 -0.62 25.45
C LYS A 102 -21.61 0.64 25.90
N SER A 103 -21.21 1.25 27.03
CA SER A 103 -21.86 2.44 27.60
C SER A 103 -21.30 3.79 27.11
N ASN A 104 -20.16 3.82 26.40
CA ASN A 104 -19.48 5.08 26.07
C ASN A 104 -19.09 5.15 24.57
N LYS A 105 -20.09 5.44 23.73
CA LYS A 105 -20.02 5.35 22.26
C LYS A 105 -18.98 6.27 21.59
N ASN A 106 -18.50 7.31 22.28
CA ASN A 106 -17.66 8.36 21.69
C ASN A 106 -16.15 8.20 21.94
N ASN A 107 -15.71 7.24 22.78
CA ASN A 107 -14.30 7.13 23.17
C ASN A 107 -13.35 6.63 22.07
N ASN A 108 -13.85 6.23 20.89
CA ASN A 108 -13.03 5.74 19.78
C ASN A 108 -13.28 6.45 18.44
N GLN A 109 -13.93 7.61 18.41
CA GLN A 109 -14.28 8.28 17.14
C GLN A 109 -13.04 8.56 16.27
N ALA A 110 -11.96 9.12 16.84
CA ALA A 110 -10.74 9.37 16.07
C ALA A 110 -10.09 8.09 15.50
N ALA A 111 -10.28 6.93 16.14
CA ALA A 111 -9.82 5.66 15.60
C ALA A 111 -10.71 5.15 14.45
N LYS A 112 -12.01 5.47 14.46
CA LYS A 112 -12.93 5.23 13.34
C LYS A 112 -12.60 6.17 12.17
N ASP A 113 -12.39 7.45 12.44
CA ASP A 113 -11.98 8.42 11.42
C ASP A 113 -10.65 8.01 10.77
N CYS A 114 -9.69 7.57 11.58
CA CYS A 114 -8.45 6.99 11.06
C CYS A 114 -8.69 5.70 10.25
N LEU A 115 -9.61 4.84 10.66
CA LEU A 115 -9.98 3.65 9.88
C LEU A 115 -10.54 4.02 8.51
N ASP A 116 -11.37 5.06 8.44
CA ASP A 116 -11.97 5.55 7.21
C ASP A 116 -10.90 6.15 6.28
N GLN A 117 -10.02 7.00 6.82
CA GLN A 117 -8.87 7.56 6.09
C GLN A 117 -7.93 6.49 5.52
N ILE A 118 -7.58 5.48 6.32
CA ILE A 118 -6.74 4.37 5.83
C ILE A 118 -7.52 3.48 4.85
N SER A 119 -8.85 3.38 4.99
CA SER A 119 -9.69 2.67 4.02
C SER A 119 -9.75 3.39 2.68
N ASP A 120 -9.84 4.72 2.66
CA ASP A 120 -9.71 5.49 1.42
C ASP A 120 -8.32 5.30 0.82
N GLY A 121 -7.26 5.43 1.64
CA GLY A 121 -5.89 5.17 1.20
C GLY A 121 -5.70 3.79 0.54
N VAL A 122 -6.37 2.73 1.02
CA VAL A 122 -6.36 1.41 0.36
C VAL A 122 -7.01 1.48 -1.03
N SER A 123 -8.13 2.18 -1.17
CA SER A 123 -8.82 2.38 -2.45
C SER A 123 -7.94 3.18 -3.43
N GLN A 124 -7.36 4.29 -2.98
CA GLN A 124 -6.44 5.13 -3.78
C GLN A 124 -5.20 4.36 -4.24
N LEU A 125 -4.60 3.55 -3.37
CA LEU A 125 -3.47 2.68 -3.73
C LEU A 125 -3.87 1.57 -4.69
N THR A 126 -5.07 1.01 -4.54
CA THR A 126 -5.60 0.01 -5.48
C THR A 126 -5.80 0.62 -6.87
N ASN A 127 -6.35 1.82 -6.95
CA ASN A 127 -6.50 2.57 -8.20
C ASN A 127 -5.13 2.86 -8.82
N SER A 128 -4.16 3.31 -8.01
CA SER A 128 -2.78 3.58 -8.47
C SER A 128 -2.12 2.34 -9.09
N VAL A 129 -2.30 1.16 -8.50
CA VAL A 129 -1.76 -0.10 -9.03
C VAL A 129 -2.40 -0.47 -10.38
N LYS A 130 -3.72 -0.27 -10.53
CA LYS A 130 -4.44 -0.54 -11.78
C LYS A 130 -4.05 0.44 -12.87
N GLU A 131 -3.95 1.72 -12.54
CA GLU A 131 -3.64 2.79 -13.48
C GLU A 131 -2.24 2.66 -14.07
N LEU A 132 -1.26 2.22 -13.27
CA LEU A 132 0.07 1.90 -13.80
C LEU A 132 0.04 0.77 -14.84
N GLN A 133 -0.94 -0.14 -14.78
CA GLN A 133 -1.14 -1.17 -15.80
C GLN A 133 -1.75 -0.57 -17.07
N HIS A 134 -2.75 0.31 -16.93
CA HIS A 134 -3.37 1.02 -18.06
C HIS A 134 -2.40 1.95 -18.78
N LEU A 135 -1.47 2.57 -18.05
CA LEU A 135 -0.38 3.38 -18.62
C LEU A 135 0.43 2.62 -19.68
N ARG A 136 0.53 1.29 -19.58
CA ARG A 136 1.18 0.44 -20.60
C ARG A 136 0.30 0.14 -21.82
N LEU A 137 -1.02 0.15 -21.64
CA LEU A 137 -1.99 -0.31 -22.62
C LEU A 137 -2.55 0.83 -23.49
N ASP A 138 -2.81 1.99 -22.88
CA ASP A 138 -3.58 3.07 -23.50
C ASP A 138 -2.71 4.00 -24.37
N GLY A 139 -1.39 3.77 -24.38
CA GLY A 139 -0.42 4.43 -25.24
C GLY A 139 0.00 5.83 -24.81
N GLU A 140 0.92 6.43 -25.57
CA GLU A 140 1.63 7.66 -25.18
C GLU A 140 0.71 8.87 -24.96
N ARG A 141 -0.36 9.01 -25.75
CA ARG A 141 -1.27 10.16 -25.64
C ARG A 141 -2.00 10.22 -24.29
N ALA A 142 -2.19 9.08 -23.65
CA ALA A 142 -2.86 8.98 -22.34
C ALA A 142 -1.86 9.01 -21.17
N PHE A 143 -0.54 8.99 -21.43
CA PHE A 143 0.48 8.86 -20.39
C PHE A 143 0.36 9.97 -19.33
N GLU A 144 0.22 11.23 -19.75
CA GLU A 144 0.15 12.37 -18.81
C GLU A 144 -1.10 12.30 -17.92
N TRP A 145 -2.21 11.82 -18.45
CA TRP A 145 -3.45 11.60 -17.70
C TRP A 145 -3.24 10.53 -16.62
N HIS A 146 -2.75 9.35 -17.00
CA HIS A 146 -2.48 8.27 -16.04
C HIS A 146 -1.46 8.70 -14.98
N GLN A 147 -0.43 9.45 -15.40
CA GLN A 147 0.56 10.00 -14.48
C GLN A 147 -0.08 10.91 -13.43
N SER A 148 -0.92 11.85 -13.87
CA SER A 148 -1.62 12.78 -12.98
C SER A 148 -2.53 12.07 -11.98
N ASN A 149 -3.24 11.02 -12.42
CA ASN A 149 -4.09 10.20 -11.55
C ASN A 149 -3.29 9.51 -10.45
N VAL A 150 -2.21 8.80 -10.81
CA VAL A 150 -1.35 8.12 -9.82
C VAL A 150 -0.75 9.13 -8.84
N GLN A 151 -0.26 10.28 -9.31
CA GLN A 151 0.29 11.32 -8.44
C GLN A 151 -0.75 11.88 -7.47
N THR A 152 -1.97 12.11 -7.95
CA THR A 152 -3.09 12.61 -7.14
C THR A 152 -3.44 11.62 -6.05
N TRP A 153 -3.69 10.36 -6.40
CA TRP A 153 -4.09 9.33 -5.44
C TRP A 153 -3.00 9.05 -4.39
N LEU A 154 -1.73 9.01 -4.79
CA LEU A 154 -0.64 8.86 -3.82
C LEU A 154 -0.53 10.07 -2.89
N SER A 155 -0.78 11.28 -3.38
CA SER A 155 -0.80 12.49 -2.55
C SER A 155 -1.96 12.46 -1.56
N THR A 156 -3.15 12.01 -1.97
CA THR A 156 -4.31 11.79 -1.09
C THR A 156 -3.97 10.81 0.03
N VAL A 157 -3.37 9.65 -0.29
CA VAL A 157 -2.95 8.64 0.70
C VAL A 157 -2.03 9.24 1.76
N LEU A 158 -1.10 10.12 1.36
CA LEU A 158 -0.19 10.78 2.29
C LEU A 158 -0.95 11.76 3.20
N THR A 159 -1.82 12.60 2.64
CA THR A 159 -2.66 13.53 3.40
C THR A 159 -3.51 12.77 4.43
N ASP A 160 -4.22 11.73 4.01
CA ASP A 160 -5.08 10.92 4.89
C ASP A 160 -4.30 10.26 6.02
N ALA A 161 -3.09 9.74 5.73
CA ALA A 161 -2.23 9.16 6.75
C ALA A 161 -1.79 10.19 7.80
N TYR A 162 -1.44 11.42 7.38
CA TYR A 162 -1.09 12.49 8.32
C TYR A 162 -2.29 12.96 9.13
N THR A 163 -3.45 13.15 8.49
CA THR A 163 -4.70 13.51 9.18
C THR A 163 -5.11 12.45 10.21
N CYS A 164 -4.95 11.16 9.91
CA CYS A 164 -5.17 10.10 10.90
C CYS A 164 -4.26 10.29 12.11
N MET A 165 -2.95 10.47 11.90
CA MET A 165 -2.01 10.60 13.01
C MET A 165 -2.29 11.83 13.86
N GLU A 166 -2.73 12.93 13.24
CA GLU A 166 -3.16 14.14 13.93
C GLU A 166 -4.44 13.90 14.76
N GLY A 167 -5.48 13.30 14.18
CA GLY A 167 -6.69 12.94 14.90
C GLY A 167 -6.40 12.04 16.10
N MET A 168 -5.45 11.10 15.95
CA MET A 168 -5.00 10.25 17.05
C MET A 168 -4.27 11.04 18.16
N ASN A 169 -3.58 12.15 17.85
CA ASN A 169 -2.92 12.99 18.87
C ASN A 169 -3.95 13.63 19.81
N ASN A 170 -5.11 14.00 19.28
CA ASN A 170 -6.18 14.66 20.02
C ASN A 170 -6.94 13.72 20.97
N LEU A 171 -6.69 12.40 20.91
CA LEU A 171 -7.21 11.44 21.89
C LEU A 171 -6.47 11.52 23.23
N GLY A 172 -7.21 11.78 24.32
CA GLY A 172 -6.71 11.65 25.68
C GLY A 172 -6.41 10.19 26.07
N HIS A 173 -5.54 10.00 27.07
CA HIS A 173 -5.14 8.67 27.55
C HIS A 173 -6.31 7.83 28.10
N ALA A 174 -7.35 8.48 28.61
CA ALA A 174 -8.56 7.82 29.12
C ALA A 174 -9.46 7.23 28.01
N SER A 175 -9.34 7.73 26.77
CA SER A 175 -10.18 7.31 25.63
C SER A 175 -9.63 6.06 24.94
N MET A 176 -8.30 5.95 24.84
CA MET A 176 -7.61 4.80 24.25
C MET A 176 -6.25 4.60 24.92
N GLY A 177 -5.96 3.36 25.35
CA GLY A 177 -4.70 3.03 26.00
C GLY A 177 -3.48 3.49 25.18
N GLY A 178 -2.52 4.15 25.83
CA GLY A 178 -1.40 4.83 25.15
C GLY A 178 -0.59 3.94 24.21
N LYS A 179 -0.41 2.66 24.56
CA LYS A 179 0.27 1.67 23.71
C LYS A 179 -0.48 1.40 22.40
N VAL A 180 -1.80 1.33 22.43
CA VAL A 180 -2.64 1.10 21.23
C VAL A 180 -2.57 2.33 20.33
N LYS A 181 -2.73 3.54 20.89
CA LYS A 181 -2.58 4.81 20.16
C LYS A 181 -1.21 4.91 19.48
N ALA A 182 -0.12 4.61 20.19
CA ALA A 182 1.22 4.62 19.63
C ALA A 182 1.38 3.60 18.48
N MET A 183 0.79 2.41 18.62
CA MET A 183 0.86 1.37 17.58
C MET A 183 0.09 1.75 16.31
N ILE A 184 -1.09 2.38 16.43
CA ILE A 184 -1.83 2.93 15.29
C ILE A 184 -0.96 3.95 14.56
N LYS A 185 -0.43 4.94 15.28
CA LYS A 185 0.43 5.98 14.70
C LYS A 185 1.66 5.38 14.00
N ALA A 186 2.33 4.41 14.61
CA ALA A 186 3.51 3.78 14.01
C ALA A 186 3.18 3.05 12.69
N LYS A 187 2.05 2.34 12.64
CA LYS A 187 1.60 1.64 11.43
C LYS A 187 1.20 2.61 10.33
N VAL A 188 0.47 3.67 10.68
CA VAL A 188 0.05 4.72 9.73
C VAL A 188 1.26 5.50 9.20
N LEU A 189 2.22 5.84 10.07
CA LEU A 189 3.49 6.42 9.65
C LEU A 189 4.22 5.50 8.66
N ASN A 190 4.22 4.18 8.90
CA ASN A 190 4.83 3.26 7.96
C ASN A 190 4.14 3.29 6.58
N VAL A 191 2.81 3.38 6.53
CA VAL A 191 2.05 3.59 5.27
C VAL A 191 2.50 4.88 4.59
N ALA A 192 2.53 6.01 5.31
CA ALA A 192 2.95 7.29 4.74
C ALA A 192 4.39 7.23 4.17
N GLN A 193 5.32 6.60 4.89
CA GLN A 193 6.70 6.51 4.46
C GLN A 193 6.89 5.64 3.20
N VAL A 194 6.24 4.47 3.13
CA VAL A 194 6.35 3.62 1.94
C VAL A 194 5.62 4.23 0.73
N THR A 195 4.48 4.89 0.94
CA THR A 195 3.76 5.63 -0.11
C THR A 195 4.60 6.80 -0.63
N SER A 196 5.29 7.53 0.25
CA SER A 196 6.19 8.62 -0.15
C SER A 196 7.35 8.12 -1.02
N ASN A 197 7.91 6.95 -0.68
CA ASN A 197 8.90 6.30 -1.54
C ASN A 197 8.30 5.86 -2.88
N ALA A 198 7.10 5.28 -2.89
CA ALA A 198 6.41 4.87 -4.11
C ALA A 198 6.15 6.06 -5.05
N LEU A 199 5.74 7.21 -4.51
CA LEU A 199 5.58 8.45 -5.28
C LEU A 199 6.90 8.92 -5.88
N GLY A 200 8.00 8.89 -5.11
CA GLY A 200 9.32 9.25 -5.60
C GLY A 200 9.80 8.35 -6.75
N LEU A 201 9.60 7.04 -6.62
CA LEU A 201 9.96 6.06 -7.66
C LEU A 201 9.09 6.20 -8.91
N PHE A 202 7.78 6.38 -8.73
CA PHE A 202 6.86 6.62 -9.83
C PHE A 202 7.21 7.90 -10.61
N ASN A 203 7.51 9.00 -9.91
CA ASN A 203 7.97 10.23 -10.54
C ASN A 203 9.29 10.05 -11.29
N GLY A 204 10.21 9.26 -10.73
CA GLY A 204 11.48 8.90 -11.38
C GLY A 204 11.28 8.12 -12.68
N PHE A 205 10.38 7.14 -12.66
CA PHE A 205 9.93 6.41 -13.85
C PHE A 205 9.32 7.36 -14.87
N ALA A 206 8.36 8.19 -14.47
CA ALA A 206 7.64 9.05 -15.39
C ALA A 206 8.54 10.10 -16.05
N ALA A 207 9.47 10.68 -15.30
CA ALA A 207 10.45 11.61 -15.86
C ALA A 207 11.35 10.96 -16.91
N ARG A 208 11.78 9.71 -16.69
CA ARG A 208 12.60 8.96 -17.66
C ARG A 208 11.80 8.60 -18.91
N HIS A 209 10.53 8.22 -18.74
CA HIS A 209 9.61 7.97 -19.85
C HIS A 209 9.52 9.19 -20.76
N LYS A 210 9.16 10.36 -20.23
CA LYS A 210 9.09 11.62 -21.00
C LYS A 210 10.40 11.96 -21.72
N ALA A 211 11.54 11.86 -21.01
CA ALA A 211 12.85 12.14 -21.60
C ALA A 211 13.16 11.25 -22.82
N SER A 212 12.78 9.97 -22.75
CA SER A 212 13.03 9.00 -23.83
C SER A 212 12.15 9.29 -25.06
N HIS A 213 10.92 9.76 -24.85
CA HIS A 213 9.99 10.14 -25.91
C HIS A 213 10.33 11.48 -26.58
N HIS A 214 10.82 12.47 -25.82
CA HIS A 214 11.30 13.74 -26.41
C HIS A 214 12.55 13.54 -27.30
N VAL A 215 13.48 12.66 -26.89
CA VAL A 215 14.66 12.32 -27.70
C VAL A 215 14.27 11.58 -28.99
N GLY A 216 13.20 10.77 -28.96
CA GLY A 216 12.65 10.12 -30.15
C GLY A 216 12.00 11.09 -31.15
N TYR A 217 11.24 12.08 -30.66
CA TYR A 217 10.60 13.10 -31.51
C TYR A 217 11.62 14.01 -32.21
N GLY A 218 12.75 14.32 -31.55
CA GLY A 218 13.82 15.14 -32.13
C GLY A 218 14.60 14.47 -33.28
N LYS A 219 14.50 13.14 -33.44
CA LYS A 219 15.17 12.39 -34.54
C LYS A 219 14.32 12.23 -35.81
N ASN A 220 13.03 12.57 -35.75
CA ASN A 220 12.08 12.44 -36.86
C ASN A 220 11.60 13.79 -37.41
N LYS A 221 12.36 14.87 -37.18
CA LYS A 221 12.08 16.17 -37.79
C LYS A 221 12.71 16.18 -39.21
N PRO A 222 11.92 16.38 -40.28
CA PRO A 222 12.47 16.52 -41.64
C PRO A 222 13.35 17.75 -41.77
#